data_AF-A0A5C8J8X6-F1
#
_entry.id   AF-A0A5C8J8X6-F1
#
_cell.length_a   1.000
_cell.length_b   1.000
_cell.length_c   1.000
_cell.angle_alpha   90.00
_cell.angle_beta   90.00
_cell.angle_gamma   90.00
#
_symmetry.space_group_name_H-M   'P 1'
#
loop_
_entity.id
_entity.type
_entity.pdbx_description
1 polymer ?
#
loop_
_entity_poly.entity_id
_entity_poly.type
_entity_poly.pdbx_seq_one_letter_code
_entity_poly.pdbx_strand_id
1 'polypeptide(L)'
;MELQLVPLNTETGEVITLDPTLVTQMDNTELTSFLSNLKLLEKLKKVTEKEIKQRLDEGQLFKRLSYGKQQFTRLLVMDNEAKAELVNKYGFESVEPLSVLQLQKKYGDSIYQDIEPYIVEKPKAQAIKWDN
;
A
#
# COMPACT_ATOMS: atom_id res chain seq x y z
N MET A 1 10.73 12.12 -26.48
CA MET A 1 11.45 10.88 -26.14
C MET A 1 10.43 9.76 -26.10
N GLU A 2 10.53 8.80 -27.00
CA GLU A 2 9.83 7.53 -26.86
C GLU A 2 10.64 6.68 -25.88
N LEU A 3 10.11 6.45 -24.68
CA LEU A 3 10.68 5.47 -23.78
C LEU A 3 10.27 4.09 -24.32
N GLN A 4 11.19 3.40 -24.99
CA GLN A 4 11.01 1.98 -25.29
C GLN A 4 11.14 1.20 -23.98
N LEU A 5 9.99 0.97 -23.33
CA LEU A 5 9.89 0.25 -22.05
C LEU A 5 9.86 -1.27 -22.22
N VAL A 6 9.90 -1.77 -23.45
CA VAL A 6 9.84 -3.22 -23.71
C VAL A 6 11.27 -3.73 -23.85
N PRO A 7 11.72 -4.67 -23.00
CA PRO A 7 13.02 -5.27 -23.16
C PRO A 7 13.08 -6.00 -24.51
N LEU A 8 14.12 -5.72 -25.27
CA LEU A 8 14.37 -6.36 -26.57
C LEU A 8 15.23 -7.60 -26.32
N ASN A 9 14.85 -8.75 -26.86
CA ASN A 9 15.74 -9.90 -26.84
C ASN A 9 16.93 -9.58 -27.75
N THR A 10 18.14 -9.48 -27.19
CA THR A 10 19.35 -9.08 -27.93
C THR A 10 19.85 -10.14 -28.90
N GLU A 11 19.40 -11.39 -28.77
CA GLU A 11 19.77 -12.50 -29.66
C GLU A 11 18.80 -12.66 -30.83
N THR A 12 17.49 -12.50 -30.59
CA THR A 12 16.45 -12.72 -31.62
C THR A 12 15.88 -11.43 -32.21
N GLY A 13 16.13 -10.27 -31.58
CA GLY A 13 15.54 -8.98 -31.97
C GLY A 13 14.03 -8.88 -31.69
N GLU A 14 13.46 -9.86 -31.01
CA GLU A 14 12.03 -9.91 -30.73
C GLU A 14 11.64 -9.05 -29.53
N VAL A 15 10.45 -8.46 -29.62
CA VAL A 15 9.81 -7.70 -28.55
C VAL A 15 9.36 -8.71 -27.48
N ILE A 16 9.99 -8.67 -26.30
CA ILE A 16 9.59 -9.54 -25.20
C ILE A 16 8.23 -9.05 -24.70
N THR A 17 7.18 -9.83 -24.97
CA THR A 17 5.87 -9.58 -24.36
C THR A 17 5.99 -9.97 -22.90
N LEU A 18 5.77 -9.02 -21.98
CA LEU A 18 5.80 -9.26 -20.54
C LEU A 18 4.59 -10.09 -20.11
N ASP A 19 4.61 -11.39 -20.41
CA ASP A 19 3.66 -12.37 -19.90
C ASP A 19 4.01 -12.73 -18.45
N PRO A 20 3.05 -12.71 -17.50
CA PRO A 20 3.26 -13.22 -16.15
C PRO A 20 3.92 -14.61 -16.08
N THR A 21 3.72 -15.48 -17.09
CA THR A 21 4.37 -16.79 -17.13
C THR A 21 5.89 -16.73 -17.22
N LEU A 22 6.46 -15.66 -17.79
CA LEU A 22 7.91 -15.48 -17.91
C LEU A 22 8.59 -15.36 -16.54
N VAL A 23 7.91 -14.77 -15.55
CA VAL A 23 8.43 -14.65 -14.18
C VAL A 23 8.70 -16.03 -13.57
N THR A 24 7.89 -17.04 -13.91
CA THR A 24 8.08 -18.39 -13.38
C THR A 24 9.20 -19.19 -14.05
N GLN A 25 9.71 -18.69 -15.18
CA GLN A 25 10.77 -19.34 -15.98
C GLN A 25 12.16 -18.74 -15.71
N MET A 26 12.23 -17.55 -15.10
CA MET A 26 13.47 -16.87 -14.77
C MET A 26 14.22 -17.57 -13.64
N ASP A 27 15.54 -17.58 -13.73
CA ASP A 27 16.37 -18.03 -12.61
C ASP A 27 16.44 -16.99 -11.48
N ASN A 28 17.10 -17.34 -10.36
CA ASN A 28 17.17 -16.46 -9.19
C ASN A 28 17.90 -15.12 -9.47
N THR A 29 18.93 -15.12 -10.32
CA THR A 29 19.71 -13.93 -10.66
C THR A 29 18.91 -13.02 -11.58
N GLU A 30 18.23 -13.60 -12.56
CA GLU A 30 17.31 -12.93 -13.46
C GLU A 30 16.13 -12.31 -12.70
N LEU A 31 15.49 -13.07 -11.81
CA LEU A 31 14.40 -12.60 -10.95
C LEU A 31 14.81 -11.42 -10.07
N THR A 32 15.99 -11.50 -9.47
CA THR A 32 16.52 -10.43 -8.60
C THR A 32 16.76 -9.15 -9.41
N SER A 33 17.39 -9.28 -10.58
CA SER A 33 17.67 -8.14 -11.47
C SER A 33 16.38 -7.53 -12.02
N PHE A 34 15.42 -8.38 -12.42
CA PHE A 34 14.12 -7.95 -12.92
C PHE A 34 13.33 -7.19 -11.85
N LEU A 35 13.26 -7.70 -10.61
CA LEU A 35 12.59 -7.02 -9.51
C LEU A 35 13.23 -5.66 -9.17
N SER A 36 14.57 -5.56 -9.25
CA SER A 36 15.28 -4.30 -9.07
C SER A 36 14.89 -3.26 -10.13
N ASN A 37 14.81 -3.66 -11.39
CA ASN A 37 14.37 -2.81 -12.49
C ASN A 37 12.91 -2.37 -12.33
N LEU A 38 12.02 -3.27 -11.93
CA LEU A 38 10.62 -2.96 -11.63
C LEU A 38 10.50 -1.93 -10.50
N LYS A 39 11.34 -2.01 -9.46
CA LYS A 39 11.36 -1.03 -8.37
C LYS A 39 11.72 0.38 -8.86
N LEU A 40 12.64 0.50 -9.82
CA LEU A 40 12.97 1.79 -10.44
C LEU A 40 11.78 2.31 -11.27
N LEU A 41 11.17 1.45 -12.08
CA LEU A 41 10.00 1.81 -12.88
C LEU A 41 8.81 2.22 -12.01
N GLU A 42 8.60 1.56 -10.86
CA GLU A 42 7.54 1.93 -9.91
C GLU A 42 7.75 3.33 -9.35
N LYS A 43 9.00 3.72 -9.06
CA LYS A 43 9.32 5.09 -8.63
C LYS A 43 9.00 6.10 -9.74
N LEU A 44 9.42 5.83 -10.98
CA LEU A 44 9.13 6.70 -12.13
C LEU A 44 7.62 6.82 -12.39
N LYS A 45 6.89 5.70 -12.27
CA LYS A 45 5.43 5.67 -12.35
C LYS A 45 4.80 6.61 -11.30
N LYS A 46 5.21 6.51 -10.03
CA LYS A 46 4.70 7.38 -8.95
C LYS A 46 4.95 8.86 -9.21
N VAL A 47 6.14 9.22 -9.72
CA VAL A 47 6.47 10.60 -10.09
C VAL A 47 5.59 11.07 -11.25
N THR A 48 5.41 10.23 -12.27
CA THR A 48 4.57 10.53 -13.44
C THR A 48 3.11 10.71 -13.04
N GLU A 49 2.57 9.84 -12.18
CA GLU A 49 1.20 9.96 -11.67
C GLU A 49 1.01 11.25 -10.86
N LYS A 50 1.99 11.65 -10.05
CA LYS A 50 1.94 12.91 -9.29
C LYS A 50 1.86 14.11 -10.24
N GLU A 51 2.69 14.13 -11.27
CA GLU A 51 2.70 15.19 -12.29
C GLU A 51 1.37 15.23 -13.07
N ILE A 52 0.84 14.07 -13.48
CA ILE A 52 -0.47 14.01 -14.16
C ILE A 52 -1.58 14.57 -13.28
N LYS A 53 -1.61 14.21 -11.99
CA LYS A 53 -2.59 14.74 -11.04
C LYS A 53 -2.47 16.26 -10.90
N GLN A 54 -1.26 16.78 -10.74
CA GLN A 54 -1.03 18.21 -10.67
C GLN A 54 -1.56 18.94 -11.93
N ARG A 55 -1.30 18.41 -13.12
CA ARG A 55 -1.80 18.98 -14.37
C ARG A 55 -3.32 18.91 -14.50
N LEU A 56 -3.93 17.82 -14.03
CA LEU A 56 -5.39 17.70 -13.96
C LEU A 56 -5.98 18.72 -12.97
N ASP A 57 -5.33 18.95 -11.84
CA ASP A 57 -5.73 19.96 -10.84
C ASP A 57 -5.60 21.39 -11.40
N GLU A 58 -4.60 21.64 -12.25
CA GLU A 58 -4.42 22.89 -13.01
C GLU A 58 -5.41 23.03 -14.19
N GLY A 59 -6.26 22.03 -14.45
CA GLY A 59 -7.29 22.07 -15.48
C GLY A 59 -6.82 21.64 -16.88
N GLN A 60 -5.63 21.07 -17.02
CA GLN A 60 -5.14 20.54 -18.29
C GLN A 60 -5.92 19.28 -18.71
N LEU A 61 -6.21 19.14 -20.00
CA LEU A 61 -6.98 18.02 -20.54
C LEU A 61 -6.07 16.93 -21.11
N PHE A 62 -6.36 15.67 -20.79
CA PHE A 62 -5.72 14.50 -21.39
C PHE A 62 -6.72 13.73 -22.26
N LYS A 63 -6.29 13.21 -23.41
CA LYS A 63 -7.16 12.51 -24.37
C LYS A 63 -7.72 11.16 -23.84
N ARG A 64 -7.02 10.53 -22.90
CA ARG A 64 -7.33 9.18 -22.39
C ARG A 64 -7.36 9.08 -20.87
N LEU A 65 -7.21 10.20 -20.16
CA LEU A 65 -7.10 10.23 -18.71
C LEU A 65 -7.94 11.38 -18.17
N SER A 66 -8.64 11.13 -17.08
CA SER A 66 -9.39 12.14 -16.34
C SER A 66 -9.55 11.66 -14.89
N TYR A 67 -9.91 12.57 -13.98
CA TYR A 67 -10.38 12.13 -12.67
C TYR A 67 -11.66 11.29 -12.81
N GLY A 68 -11.73 10.22 -12.01
CA GLY A 68 -12.97 9.50 -11.78
C GLY A 68 -13.88 10.29 -10.83
N LYS A 69 -15.07 9.75 -10.55
CA LYS A 69 -15.95 10.31 -9.51
C LYS A 69 -15.22 10.26 -8.16
N GLN A 70 -15.25 11.37 -7.43
CA GLN A 70 -14.68 11.44 -6.09
C GLN A 70 -15.38 10.43 -5.18
N GLN A 71 -14.58 9.56 -4.56
CA GLN A 71 -15.04 8.63 -3.55
C GLN A 71 -14.82 9.23 -2.17
N PHE A 72 -15.77 9.00 -1.27
CA PHE A 72 -15.69 9.46 0.11
C PHE A 72 -15.60 8.26 1.04
N THR A 73 -14.58 8.25 1.89
CA THR A 73 -14.54 7.35 3.04
C THR A 73 -15.38 7.97 4.14
N ARG A 74 -16.34 7.21 4.67
CA ARG A 74 -17.11 7.62 5.85
C ARG A 74 -16.28 7.33 7.09
N LEU A 75 -15.80 8.39 7.74
CA LEU A 75 -15.06 8.29 8.99
C LEU A 75 -16.04 8.49 10.16
N LEU A 76 -16.09 7.51 11.06
CA LEU A 76 -16.84 7.61 12.30
C LEU A 76 -15.97 8.33 13.34
N VAL A 77 -16.32 9.58 13.66
CA VAL A 77 -15.64 10.37 14.70
C VAL A 77 -16.62 10.54 15.84
N MET A 78 -16.29 9.95 17.00
CA MET A 78 -17.11 10.00 18.20
C MET A 78 -16.26 10.48 19.38
N ASP A 79 -16.82 11.38 20.17
CA ASP A 79 -16.30 11.73 21.49
C ASP A 79 -16.60 10.61 22.51
N ASN A 80 -16.22 10.85 23.77
CA ASN A 80 -16.42 9.85 24.82
C ASN A 80 -17.90 9.66 25.19
N GLU A 81 -18.71 10.72 25.06
CA GLU A 81 -20.14 10.67 25.39
C GLU A 81 -20.89 9.82 24.35
N ALA A 82 -20.68 10.09 23.06
CA ALA A 82 -21.25 9.30 21.98
C ALA A 82 -20.79 7.83 22.02
N LYS A 83 -19.54 7.56 22.40
CA LYS A 83 -19.06 6.19 22.60
C LYS A 83 -19.79 5.49 23.74
N ALA A 84 -19.98 6.18 24.87
CA ALA A 84 -20.68 5.62 26.02
C ALA A 84 -22.15 5.30 25.67
N GLU A 85 -22.84 6.21 24.99
CA GLU A 85 -24.20 5.98 24.50
C GLU A 85 -24.29 4.80 23.53
N LEU A 86 -23.34 4.69 22.60
CA LEU A 86 -23.31 3.61 21.63
C LEU A 86 -23.10 2.25 22.32
N VAL A 87 -22.16 2.18 23.27
CA VAL A 87 -21.91 0.98 24.07
C VAL A 87 -23.14 0.62 24.92
N ASN A 88 -23.81 1.60 25.51
CA ASN A 88 -25.03 1.35 26.29
C ASN A 88 -26.15 0.77 25.43
N LYS A 89 -26.24 1.14 24.16
CA LYS A 89 -27.33 0.72 23.27
C LYS A 89 -27.03 -0.57 22.50
N TYR A 90 -25.79 -0.79 22.10
CA TYR A 90 -25.40 -1.88 21.19
C TYR A 90 -24.27 -2.77 21.73
N GLY A 91 -23.77 -2.51 22.93
CA GLY A 91 -22.68 -3.27 23.56
C GLY A 91 -21.28 -2.83 23.12
N PHE A 92 -20.25 -3.42 23.73
CA PHE A 92 -18.85 -3.08 23.46
C PHE A 92 -18.39 -3.42 22.03
N GLU A 93 -19.09 -4.32 21.32
CA GLU A 93 -18.80 -4.63 19.91
C GLU A 93 -19.10 -3.46 18.97
N SER A 94 -19.85 -2.46 19.42
CA SER A 94 -20.13 -1.25 18.64
C SER A 94 -18.95 -0.29 18.53
N VAL A 95 -17.87 -0.52 19.30
CA VAL A 95 -16.67 0.32 19.30
C VAL A 95 -15.44 -0.53 19.03
N GLU A 96 -14.50 0.00 18.23
CA GLU A 96 -13.22 -0.66 18.02
C GLU A 96 -12.30 -0.45 19.24
N PRO A 97 -11.62 -1.51 19.71
CA PRO A 97 -10.63 -1.38 20.77
C PRO A 97 -9.44 -0.55 20.28
N LEU A 98 -8.83 0.20 21.19
CA LEU A 98 -7.57 0.87 20.90
C LEU A 98 -6.48 -0.17 20.63
N SER A 99 -5.63 0.10 19.64
CA SER A 99 -4.43 -0.71 19.41
C SER A 99 -3.51 -0.69 20.63
N VAL A 100 -2.70 -1.74 20.81
CA VAL A 100 -1.68 -1.85 21.87
C VAL A 100 -0.83 -0.58 21.98
N LEU A 101 -0.38 -0.05 20.83
CA LEU A 101 0.41 1.18 20.77
C LEU A 101 -0.37 2.41 21.25
N GLN A 102 -1.66 2.51 20.92
CA GLN A 102 -2.51 3.61 21.41
C GLN A 102 -2.77 3.51 22.91
N LEU A 103 -2.94 2.29 23.43
CA LEU A 103 -3.09 2.04 24.87
C LEU A 103 -1.81 2.44 25.61
N GLN A 104 -0.64 1.98 25.16
CA GLN A 104 0.65 2.35 25.75
C GLN A 104 0.90 3.87 25.71
N LYS A 105 0.60 4.54 24.60
CA LYS A 105 0.73 6.01 24.50
C LYS A 105 -0.16 6.76 25.49
N LYS A 106 -1.34 6.21 25.81
CA LYS A 106 -2.33 6.87 26.67
C LYS A 106 -2.15 6.55 28.14
N TYR A 107 -1.73 5.32 28.47
CA TYR A 107 -1.71 4.77 29.82
C TYR A 107 -0.30 4.40 30.31
N GLY A 108 0.72 4.60 29.48
CA GLY A 108 2.11 4.22 29.77
C GLY A 108 2.37 2.73 29.54
N ASP A 109 3.61 2.30 29.78
CA ASP A 109 4.03 0.92 29.50
C ASP A 109 3.42 -0.11 30.47
N SER A 110 2.93 0.32 31.64
CA SER A 110 2.33 -0.57 32.64
C SER A 110 1.07 -1.27 32.13
N ILE A 111 0.29 -0.63 31.25
CA ILE A 111 -0.91 -1.25 30.65
C ILE A 111 -0.59 -2.49 29.83
N TYR A 112 0.67 -2.61 29.35
CA TYR A 112 1.09 -3.75 28.56
C TYR A 112 0.97 -5.05 29.36
N GLN A 113 1.34 -5.04 30.64
CA GLN A 113 1.25 -6.22 31.51
C GLN A 113 -0.20 -6.70 31.68
N ASP A 114 -1.15 -5.77 31.73
CA ASP A 114 -2.57 -6.08 31.90
C ASP A 114 -3.18 -6.71 30.63
N ILE A 115 -2.71 -6.28 29.46
CA ILE A 115 -3.25 -6.73 28.16
C ILE A 115 -2.46 -7.88 27.53
N GLU A 116 -1.21 -8.10 27.96
CA GLU A 116 -0.30 -9.10 27.40
C GLU A 116 -0.91 -10.51 27.30
N PRO A 117 -1.64 -11.04 28.30
CA PRO A 117 -2.28 -12.36 28.20
C PRO A 117 -3.32 -12.48 27.08
N TYR A 118 -3.81 -11.35 26.56
CA TYR A 118 -4.83 -11.27 25.52
C TYR A 118 -4.26 -10.88 24.15
N ILE A 119 -2.96 -10.63 24.05
CA ILE A 119 -2.29 -10.33 22.78
C ILE A 119 -2.07 -11.64 22.01
N VAL A 120 -2.69 -11.75 20.83
CA VAL A 120 -2.42 -12.84 19.89
C VAL A 120 -1.43 -12.34 18.85
N GLU A 121 -0.20 -12.84 18.92
CA GLU A 121 0.81 -12.57 17.90
C GLU A 121 0.50 -13.36 16.63
N LYS A 122 0.16 -12.65 15.55
CA LYS A 122 0.05 -13.24 14.23
C LYS A 122 1.32 -12.91 13.44
N PRO A 123 2.02 -13.93 12.89
CA PRO A 123 3.19 -13.67 12.07
C PRO A 123 2.78 -12.81 10.87
N LYS A 124 3.46 -11.68 10.70
CA LYS A 124 3.34 -10.89 9.48
C LYS A 124 4.05 -11.64 8.35
N ALA A 125 3.53 -11.52 7.13
CA ALA A 125 4.24 -12.02 5.95
C ALA A 125 5.65 -11.42 5.92
N GLN A 126 6.65 -12.27 5.67
CA GLN A 126 8.03 -11.82 5.59
C GLN A 126 8.18 -10.88 4.39
N ALA A 127 8.77 -9.71 4.63
CA ALA A 127 9.07 -8.76 3.57
C ALA A 127 10.40 -9.15 2.89
N ILE A 128 10.45 -9.01 1.56
CA ILE A 128 11.73 -9.11 0.83
C ILE A 128 12.63 -7.96 1.28
N LYS A 129 13.81 -8.31 1.79
CA LYS A 129 14.85 -7.36 2.18
C LYS A 129 15.94 -7.35 1.11
N TRP A 130 16.40 -6.16 0.74
CA TRP A 130 17.57 -5.98 -0.12
C TRP A 130 18.80 -5.83 0.78
N ASP A 131 19.88 -6.51 0.42
CA ASP A 131 21.18 -6.22 1.03
C ASP A 131 21.64 -4.83 0.56
N ASN A 132 22.14 -4.03 1.50
CA ASN A 132 22.66 -2.68 1.25
C ASN A 132 24.10 -2.73 0.76
#